data_AF-A0A553GSU5-F1
#
_entry.id   AF-A0A553GSU5-F1
#
_cell.length_a   1.000
_cell.length_b   1.000
_cell.length_c   1.000
_cell.angle_alpha   90.00
_cell.angle_beta   90.00
_cell.angle_gamma   90.00
#
_symmetry.space_group_name_H-M   'P 1'
#
loop_
_entity.id
_entity.type
_entity.pdbx_description
1 polymer ?
#
loop_
_entity_poly.entity_id
_entity_poly.type
_entity_poly.pdbx_seq_one_letter_code
_entity_poly.pdbx_strand_id
1 'polypeptide(L)'
;MGWTRKLGKYKGDIFKAFEEHKFEERLKNLENREKTKPKNTNQGTTRQTTLATHYMRKAMRFPRTEGTHSVDAGFIQFLTGRNKDEIRKLLSNPLKRSDEKDGKATLALIKDLDVVKEQFQAIGFFDGVDLINDDIEVLQNDLKTFKEV
;
A
#
# COMPACT_ATOMS: atom_id res chain seq x y z
N MET A 1 -50.13 13.30 46.62
CA MET A 1 -49.10 13.78 45.66
C MET A 1 -47.97 12.75 45.46
N GLY A 2 -48.25 11.56 44.90
CA GLY A 2 -47.26 10.45 44.86
C GLY A 2 -47.05 9.78 43.49
N TRP A 3 -47.87 10.07 42.49
CA TRP A 3 -47.86 9.38 41.20
C TRP A 3 -46.94 10.03 40.16
N THR A 4 -46.74 11.35 40.24
CA THR A 4 -45.87 12.11 39.32
C THR A 4 -44.38 11.87 39.55
N ARG A 5 -43.95 11.58 40.80
CA ARG A 5 -42.54 11.23 41.10
C ARG A 5 -42.12 9.85 40.59
N LYS A 6 -43.05 8.87 40.56
CA LYS A 6 -42.74 7.52 40.08
C LYS A 6 -42.50 7.52 38.56
N LEU A 7 -43.34 8.20 37.77
CA LEU A 7 -43.22 8.26 36.31
C LEU A 7 -41.93 8.93 35.82
N GLY A 8 -41.42 9.94 36.54
CA GLY A 8 -40.13 10.57 36.21
C GLY A 8 -38.93 9.64 36.41
N LYS A 9 -38.98 8.76 37.41
CA LYS A 9 -37.92 7.80 37.72
C LYS A 9 -37.84 6.70 36.65
N TYR A 10 -38.98 6.13 36.26
CA TYR A 10 -39.05 5.11 35.19
C TYR A 10 -38.57 5.65 33.83
N LYS A 11 -38.85 6.91 33.50
CA LYS A 11 -38.34 7.53 32.27
C LYS A 11 -36.81 7.70 32.28
N GLY A 12 -36.23 8.04 33.43
CA GLY A 12 -34.77 8.16 33.59
C GLY A 12 -34.07 6.80 33.49
N ASP A 13 -34.63 5.77 34.10
CA ASP A 13 -34.05 4.41 34.09
C ASP A 13 -34.08 3.79 32.69
N ILE A 14 -35.14 4.02 31.91
CA ILE A 14 -35.25 3.55 30.52
C ILE A 14 -34.26 4.30 29.60
N PHE A 15 -34.10 5.61 29.80
CA PHE A 15 -33.18 6.41 28.99
C PHE A 15 -31.72 6.01 29.24
N LYS A 16 -31.37 5.74 30.51
CA LYS A 16 -30.05 5.28 30.91
C LYS A 16 -29.72 3.91 30.32
N ALA A 17 -30.65 2.95 30.37
CA ALA A 17 -30.46 1.63 29.76
C ALA A 17 -30.30 1.70 28.23
N PHE A 18 -31.00 2.64 27.57
CA PHE A 18 -30.87 2.85 26.13
C PHE A 18 -29.50 3.45 25.74
N GLU A 19 -28.97 4.38 26.54
CA GLU A 19 -27.63 4.93 26.33
C GLU A 19 -26.53 3.89 26.58
N GLU A 20 -26.66 3.09 27.65
CA GLU A 20 -25.73 2.00 27.97
C GLU A 20 -25.69 0.96 26.83
N HIS A 21 -26.84 0.54 26.30
CA HIS A 21 -26.89 -0.39 25.17
C HIS A 21 -26.24 0.18 23.90
N LYS A 22 -26.49 1.46 23.59
CA LYS A 22 -25.85 2.15 22.45
C LYS A 22 -24.33 2.26 22.63
N PHE A 23 -23.87 2.42 23.87
CA PHE A 23 -22.45 2.51 24.19
C PHE A 23 -21.77 1.14 24.06
N GLU A 24 -22.41 0.08 24.54
CA GLU A 24 -21.91 -1.30 24.39
C GLU A 24 -21.86 -1.76 22.94
N GLU A 25 -22.85 -1.42 22.11
CA GLU A 25 -22.82 -1.69 20.67
C GLU A 25 -21.66 -0.96 19.97
N ARG A 26 -21.39 0.29 20.37
CA ARG A 26 -20.23 1.05 19.85
C ARG A 26 -18.91 0.42 20.24
N LEU A 27 -18.78 -0.06 21.48
CA LEU A 27 -17.58 -0.76 21.95
C LEU A 27 -17.36 -2.08 21.21
N LYS A 28 -18.41 -2.90 21.03
CA LYS A 28 -18.33 -4.14 20.23
C LYS A 28 -17.94 -3.85 18.77
N ASN A 29 -18.47 -2.79 18.18
CA ASN A 29 -18.12 -2.38 16.81
C ASN A 29 -16.68 -1.88 16.69
N LEU A 30 -16.14 -1.22 17.73
CA LEU A 30 -14.73 -0.80 17.78
C LEU A 30 -13.80 -2.01 17.95
N GLU A 31 -14.15 -2.95 18.84
CA GLU A 31 -13.36 -4.17 19.07
C GLU A 31 -13.35 -5.09 17.84
N ASN A 32 -14.46 -5.14 17.09
CA ASN A 32 -14.54 -5.86 15.81
C ASN A 32 -13.73 -5.18 14.69
N ARG A 33 -13.61 -3.84 14.71
CA ARG A 33 -12.77 -3.09 13.76
C ARG A 33 -11.28 -3.34 13.96
N GLU A 34 -10.82 -3.51 15.20
CA GLU A 34 -9.41 -3.84 15.49
C GLU A 34 -9.04 -5.27 15.09
N LYS A 35 -9.99 -6.21 15.11
CA LYS A 35 -9.76 -7.62 14.73
C LYS A 35 -9.76 -7.85 13.22
N THR A 36 -10.37 -6.96 12.43
CA THR A 36 -10.27 -6.99 10.97
C THR A 36 -9.18 -6.03 10.52
N LYS A 37 -7.92 -6.52 10.39
CA LYS A 37 -6.96 -5.85 9.50
C LYS A 37 -7.68 -5.63 8.16
N PRO A 38 -7.69 -4.40 7.61
CA PRO A 38 -8.28 -4.18 6.30
C PRO A 38 -7.56 -5.11 5.33
N LYS A 39 -8.27 -6.14 4.86
CA LYS A 39 -7.83 -7.00 3.77
C LYS A 39 -8.01 -6.17 2.51
N ASN A 40 -7.15 -5.15 2.35
CA ASN A 40 -7.25 -4.20 1.26
C ASN A 40 -6.68 -4.87 0.01
N THR A 41 -7.58 -5.49 -0.75
CA THR A 41 -7.30 -6.39 -1.88
C THR A 41 -6.75 -5.72 -3.15
N ASN A 42 -6.31 -4.46 -3.12
CA ASN A 42 -5.84 -3.72 -4.31
C ASN A 42 -4.44 -3.07 -4.18
N GLN A 43 -3.65 -3.32 -3.12
CA GLN A 43 -2.37 -2.62 -2.90
C GLN A 43 -1.18 -3.09 -3.78
N GLY A 44 -1.41 -3.84 -4.86
CA GLY A 44 -0.34 -4.44 -5.69
C GLY A 44 0.51 -5.46 -4.92
N THR A 45 1.64 -5.93 -5.45
CA THR A 45 2.64 -6.78 -4.76
C THR A 45 3.70 -5.94 -4.03
N THR A 46 4.54 -6.54 -3.16
CA THR A 46 5.60 -5.80 -2.41
C THR A 46 6.53 -5.11 -3.39
N ARG A 47 6.86 -5.84 -4.46
CA ARG A 47 7.70 -5.37 -5.56
C ARG A 47 7.05 -4.20 -6.28
N GLN A 48 5.78 -4.28 -6.65
CA GLN A 48 5.04 -3.19 -7.29
C GLN A 48 4.99 -1.93 -6.40
N THR A 49 4.69 -2.06 -5.10
CA THR A 49 4.69 -0.91 -4.18
C THR A 49 6.07 -0.28 -4.06
N THR A 50 7.11 -1.12 -4.05
CA THR A 50 8.50 -0.68 -3.97
C THR A 50 8.95 0.02 -5.26
N LEU A 51 8.57 -0.52 -6.42
CA LEU A 51 8.78 0.11 -7.73
C LEU A 51 8.07 1.46 -7.81
N ALA A 52 6.79 1.52 -7.44
CA ALA A 52 6.05 2.78 -7.39
C ALA A 52 6.78 3.83 -6.53
N THR A 53 7.20 3.45 -5.33
CA THR A 53 7.95 4.36 -4.44
C THR A 53 9.27 4.81 -5.07
N HIS A 54 9.99 3.89 -5.74
CA HIS A 54 11.22 4.22 -6.44
C HIS A 54 11.01 5.28 -7.53
N TYR A 55 10.02 5.10 -8.41
CA TYR A 55 9.74 6.04 -9.49
C TYR A 55 9.18 7.37 -8.99
N MET A 56 8.33 7.38 -7.97
CA MET A 56 7.89 8.63 -7.33
C MET A 56 9.07 9.45 -6.84
N ARG A 57 10.03 8.81 -6.16
CA ARG A 57 11.23 9.50 -5.68
C ARG A 57 12.13 10.00 -6.82
N LYS A 58 12.31 9.18 -7.86
CA LYS A 58 13.11 9.53 -9.04
C LYS A 58 12.52 10.75 -9.76
N ALA A 59 11.21 10.75 -10.00
CA ALA A 59 10.48 11.86 -10.62
C ALA A 59 10.54 13.15 -9.80
N MET A 60 10.27 13.06 -8.48
CA MET A 60 10.27 14.23 -7.58
C MET A 60 11.69 14.72 -7.22
N ARG A 61 12.74 14.05 -7.72
CA ARG A 61 14.15 14.36 -7.44
C ARG A 61 14.46 14.48 -5.95
N PHE A 62 13.82 13.65 -5.12
CA PHE A 62 14.07 13.65 -3.69
C PHE A 62 15.53 13.28 -3.42
N PRO A 63 16.29 14.12 -2.68
CA PRO A 63 17.69 13.83 -2.38
C PRO A 63 17.81 12.49 -1.65
N ARG A 64 18.76 11.66 -2.10
CA ARG A 64 19.11 10.41 -1.43
C ARG A 64 20.20 10.70 -0.41
N THR A 65 19.84 10.70 0.87
CA THR A 65 20.79 10.71 1.98
C THR A 65 20.97 9.29 2.52
N GLU A 66 22.02 9.04 3.30
CA GLU A 66 22.19 7.76 3.98
C GLU A 66 20.96 7.43 4.85
N GLY A 67 20.55 6.16 4.89
CA GLY A 67 19.40 5.71 5.68
C GLY A 67 18.02 5.91 5.03
N THR A 68 17.94 6.63 3.90
CA THR A 68 16.69 6.87 3.16
C THR A 68 15.88 5.59 2.89
N HIS A 69 16.54 4.50 2.48
CA HIS A 69 15.84 3.23 2.21
C HIS A 69 15.19 2.61 3.46
N SER A 70 15.72 2.86 4.66
CA SER A 70 15.15 2.38 5.92
C SER A 70 13.89 3.14 6.31
N VAL A 71 13.90 4.46 6.06
CA VAL A 71 12.74 5.35 6.28
C VAL A 71 11.63 4.99 5.29
N ASP A 72 11.96 4.88 4.01
CA ASP A 72 11.02 4.48 2.96
C ASP A 72 10.43 3.10 3.22
N ALA A 73 11.25 2.12 3.62
CA ALA A 73 10.77 0.80 3.97
C ALA A 73 9.83 0.83 5.18
N GLY A 74 10.10 1.68 6.17
CA GLY A 74 9.21 1.89 7.31
C GLY A 74 7.87 2.51 6.89
N PHE A 75 7.90 3.49 5.99
CA PHE A 75 6.71 4.13 5.46
C PHE A 75 5.85 3.15 4.63
N ILE A 76 6.46 2.39 3.73
CA ILE A 76 5.76 1.37 2.95
C ILE A 76 5.20 0.27 3.85
N GLN A 77 5.97 -0.20 4.85
CA GLN A 77 5.48 -1.16 5.84
C GLN A 77 4.26 -0.61 6.58
N PHE A 78 4.28 0.65 6.99
CA PHE A 78 3.16 1.28 7.66
C PHE A 78 1.90 1.29 6.78
N LEU A 79 2.03 1.66 5.50
CA LEU A 79 0.90 1.74 4.57
C LEU A 79 0.34 0.37 4.13
N THR A 80 1.20 -0.65 4.04
CA THR A 80 0.84 -1.94 3.42
C THR A 80 0.84 -3.12 4.37
N GLY A 81 1.38 -2.96 5.58
CA GLY A 81 1.59 -4.05 6.54
C GLY A 81 2.62 -5.10 6.10
N ARG A 82 3.37 -4.87 5.00
CA ARG A 82 4.35 -5.80 4.44
C ARG A 82 5.66 -5.84 5.23
N ASN A 83 6.47 -6.88 4.99
CA ASN A 83 7.73 -7.08 5.69
C ASN A 83 8.76 -5.98 5.33
N LYS A 84 9.23 -5.25 6.35
CA LYS A 84 10.19 -4.13 6.18
C LYS A 84 11.51 -4.55 5.55
N ASP A 85 12.05 -5.71 5.94
CA ASP A 85 13.35 -6.17 5.44
C ASP A 85 13.27 -6.58 3.97
N GLU A 86 12.16 -7.20 3.57
CA GLU A 86 11.87 -7.51 2.17
C GLU A 86 11.80 -6.21 1.34
N ILE A 87 11.02 -5.22 1.81
CA ILE A 87 10.92 -3.91 1.14
C ILE A 87 12.29 -3.25 1.05
N ARG A 88 13.08 -3.23 2.14
CA ARG A 88 14.41 -2.62 2.17
C ARG A 88 15.36 -3.27 1.16
N LYS A 89 15.33 -4.59 1.04
CA LYS A 89 16.13 -5.33 0.04
C LYS A 89 15.72 -4.94 -1.39
N LEU A 90 14.41 -4.86 -1.65
CA LEU A 90 13.87 -4.45 -2.94
C LEU A 90 14.19 -2.98 -3.27
N LEU A 91 14.05 -2.05 -2.33
CA LEU A 91 14.40 -0.63 -2.52
C LEU A 91 15.87 -0.41 -2.81
N SER A 92 16.74 -1.27 -2.28
CA SER A 92 18.18 -1.17 -2.50
C SER A 92 18.54 -1.47 -3.95
N ASN A 93 17.84 -2.40 -4.61
CA ASN A 93 18.01 -2.70 -6.03
C ASN A 93 16.65 -2.97 -6.70
N PRO A 94 15.86 -1.92 -6.99
CA PRO A 94 14.46 -2.07 -7.40
C PRO A 94 14.31 -2.72 -8.77
N LEU A 95 15.30 -2.55 -9.65
CA LEU A 95 15.34 -3.14 -10.98
C LEU A 95 16.17 -4.44 -11.04
N LYS A 96 16.55 -5.02 -9.89
CA LYS A 96 17.38 -6.24 -9.90
C LYS A 96 16.63 -7.43 -10.50
N ARG A 97 17.34 -8.18 -11.34
CA ARG A 97 16.87 -9.38 -12.05
C ARG A 97 17.75 -10.53 -11.54
N SER A 98 17.34 -11.18 -10.45
CA SER A 98 18.25 -12.03 -9.65
C SER A 98 18.78 -13.27 -10.36
N ASP A 99 18.13 -13.72 -11.44
CA ASP A 99 18.45 -14.97 -12.14
C ASP A 99 18.16 -14.84 -13.65
N GLU A 100 18.75 -13.83 -14.30
CA GLU A 100 18.50 -13.56 -15.71
C GLU A 100 19.36 -14.43 -16.63
N LYS A 101 18.76 -15.51 -17.16
CA LYS A 101 19.34 -16.32 -18.24
C LYS A 101 18.45 -16.39 -19.47
N ASP A 102 17.13 -16.47 -19.25
CA ASP A 102 16.14 -16.72 -20.31
C ASP A 102 15.23 -15.49 -20.57
N GLY A 103 15.57 -14.30 -20.06
CA GLY A 103 14.71 -13.11 -20.13
C GLY A 103 13.40 -13.17 -19.30
N LYS A 104 13.09 -14.29 -18.63
CA LYS A 104 11.89 -14.44 -17.78
C LYS A 104 11.81 -13.39 -16.67
N ALA A 105 12.95 -13.07 -16.05
CA ALA A 105 13.04 -12.07 -14.99
C ALA A 105 12.74 -10.66 -15.53
N THR A 106 13.24 -10.32 -16.72
CA THR A 106 12.89 -9.08 -17.42
C THR A 106 11.42 -9.02 -17.79
N LEU A 107 10.83 -10.09 -18.34
CA LEU A 107 9.39 -10.13 -18.64
C LEU A 107 8.53 -9.91 -17.39
N ALA A 108 8.90 -10.53 -16.26
CA ALA A 108 8.21 -10.32 -15.00
C ALA A 108 8.35 -8.86 -14.50
N LEU A 109 9.54 -8.27 -14.65
CA LEU A 109 9.76 -6.87 -14.29
C LEU A 109 8.91 -5.93 -15.16
N ILE A 110 8.87 -6.14 -16.48
CA ILE A 110 8.03 -5.34 -17.39
C ILE A 110 6.56 -5.41 -16.96
N LYS A 111 6.05 -6.59 -16.64
CA LYS A 111 4.67 -6.74 -16.15
C LYS A 111 4.42 -5.96 -14.85
N ASP A 112 5.36 -6.01 -13.91
CA ASP A 112 5.25 -5.23 -12.68
C ASP A 112 5.29 -3.72 -12.96
N LEU A 113 6.13 -3.28 -13.90
CA LEU A 113 6.22 -1.88 -14.33
C LEU A 113 4.95 -1.41 -15.05
N ASP A 114 4.34 -2.25 -15.89
CA ASP A 114 3.07 -1.94 -16.55
C ASP A 114 1.94 -1.72 -15.53
N VAL A 115 1.86 -2.55 -14.49
CA VAL A 115 0.89 -2.34 -13.40
C VAL A 115 1.13 -1.01 -12.69
N VAL A 116 2.38 -0.67 -12.38
CA VAL A 116 2.72 0.61 -11.73
C VAL A 116 2.44 1.80 -12.66
N LYS A 117 2.71 1.66 -13.95
CA LYS A 117 2.41 2.66 -14.97
C LYS A 117 0.92 2.95 -15.03
N GLU A 118 0.08 1.92 -15.08
CA GLU A 118 -1.38 2.07 -15.07
C GLU A 118 -1.87 2.79 -13.79
N GLN A 119 -1.29 2.46 -12.63
CA GLN A 119 -1.58 3.15 -11.38
C GLN A 119 -1.22 4.65 -11.44
N PHE A 120 -0.06 4.99 -12.01
CA PHE A 120 0.37 6.37 -12.16
C PHE A 120 -0.45 7.15 -13.18
N GLN A 121 -0.83 6.52 -14.29
CA GLN A 121 -1.75 7.09 -15.27
C GLN A 121 -3.11 7.41 -14.62
N ALA A 122 -3.64 6.50 -13.81
CA ALA A 122 -4.91 6.69 -13.12
C ALA A 122 -4.91 7.88 -12.15
N ILE A 123 -3.77 8.21 -11.54
CA ILE A 123 -3.62 9.37 -10.65
C ILE A 123 -3.04 10.62 -11.33
N GLY A 124 -2.80 10.58 -12.65
CA GLY A 124 -2.24 11.70 -13.41
C GLY A 124 -0.78 12.02 -13.11
N PHE A 125 0.01 11.06 -12.63
CA PHE A 125 1.42 11.27 -12.29
C PHE A 125 2.34 11.01 -13.50
N PHE A 126 2.27 11.91 -14.49
CA PHE A 126 2.90 11.71 -15.81
C PHE A 126 4.43 11.64 -15.78
N ASP A 127 5.11 12.43 -14.94
CA ASP A 127 6.57 12.35 -14.80
C ASP A 127 7.05 10.94 -14.41
N GLY A 128 6.26 10.23 -13.58
CA GLY A 128 6.54 8.84 -13.23
C GLY A 128 6.25 7.88 -14.37
N VAL A 129 5.21 8.14 -15.17
CA VAL A 129 4.85 7.34 -16.35
C VAL A 129 5.96 7.39 -17.40
N ASP A 130 6.50 8.57 -17.68
CA ASP A 130 7.56 8.77 -18.67
C ASP A 130 8.83 8.00 -18.26
N LEU A 131 9.25 8.12 -16.99
CA LEU A 131 10.39 7.36 -16.46
C LEU A 131 10.19 5.85 -16.53
N ILE A 132 8.97 5.36 -16.35
CA ILE A 132 8.67 3.93 -16.48
C ILE A 132 8.71 3.50 -17.94
N ASN A 133 8.19 4.31 -18.87
CA ASN A 133 8.23 4.00 -20.29
C ASN A 133 9.67 3.90 -20.81
N ASP A 134 10.54 4.83 -20.43
CA ASP A 134 11.96 4.82 -20.77
C ASP A 134 12.62 3.50 -20.31
N ASP A 135 12.40 3.10 -19.06
CA ASP A 135 12.97 1.87 -18.52
C ASP A 135 12.34 0.61 -19.18
N ILE A 136 11.05 0.61 -19.50
CA ILE A 136 10.40 -0.48 -20.23
C ILE A 136 11.01 -0.65 -21.62
N GLU A 137 11.29 0.44 -22.35
CA GLU A 137 11.90 0.39 -23.68
C GLU A 137 13.28 -0.28 -23.63
N VAL A 138 14.11 0.11 -22.67
CA VAL A 138 15.43 -0.51 -22.43
C VAL A 138 15.28 -2.01 -22.16
N LEU A 139 14.35 -2.38 -21.27
CA LEU A 139 14.10 -3.78 -20.92
C LEU A 139 13.55 -4.60 -22.10
N GLN A 140 12.74 -4.01 -22.96
CA GLN A 140 12.25 -4.66 -24.18
C GLN A 140 13.37 -4.89 -25.19
N ASN A 141 14.33 -3.96 -25.29
CA ASN A 141 15.51 -4.14 -26.13
C ASN A 141 16.43 -5.24 -25.57
N ASP A 142 16.67 -5.27 -24.26
CA ASP A 142 17.36 -6.39 -23.58
C ASP A 142 16.70 -7.73 -23.94
N LEU A 143 15.36 -7.82 -23.88
CA LEU A 143 14.63 -9.05 -24.21
C LEU A 143 14.81 -9.53 -25.65
N LYS A 144 14.98 -8.62 -26.61
CA LYS A 144 15.24 -9.00 -28.01
C LYS A 144 16.59 -9.71 -28.14
N THR A 145 17.60 -9.23 -27.42
CA THR A 145 18.95 -9.84 -27.45
C THR A 145 18.96 -11.29 -26.96
N PHE A 146 18.08 -11.65 -26.03
CA PHE A 146 17.94 -13.04 -25.57
C PHE A 146 17.25 -13.98 -26.57
N LYS A 147 16.48 -13.45 -27.52
CA LYS A 147 15.77 -14.25 -28.54
C LYS A 147 16.59 -14.49 -29.80
N GLU A 148 17.68 -13.75 -29.98
CA GLU A 148 18.60 -13.86 -31.12
C GLU A 148 19.74 -14.87 -30.87
N VAL A 149 19.82 -15.44 -29.65
CA VAL A 149 20.76 -16.50 -29.24
C VAL A 149 20.07 -17.85 -29.21
#